data_AF-A0A2A9GN04-F1
#
_entry.id   AF-A0A2A9GN04-F1
#
_cell.length_a   1.000
_cell.length_b   1.000
_cell.length_c   1.000
_cell.angle_alpha   90.00
_cell.angle_beta   90.00
_cell.angle_gamma   90.00
#
_symmetry.space_group_name_H-M   'P 1'
#
loop_
_entity.id
_entity.type
_entity.pdbx_description
1 polymer ?
#
loop_
_entity_poly.entity_id
_entity_poly.type
_entity_poly.pdbx_seq_one_letter_code
_entity_poly.pdbx_strand_id
1 'polypeptide(L)'
;MSVSEDEIKEKLATFLEKNSYSEILTGEDGTIFIASPWGDKTIGLVVPKETEKQDSLFDSLNVCTLPEKYSAIYHRDTKQLEVIWTAYRLNSASAETAEREFEFLFDGNTHKCWFGGASQRLMNIASCAEPVSNSTATNYRNLMSFIILQRLGDDEDNHHGGRALSTPRSFYIELGELDWEEIDSLVSHLNAYMSYYDTKTPQVLIHEPIIKDFAARDRYLHGDFPSKISGREIDINALTYWREATLSSNEIVTFLTCYRIIEYLAFHFIEAQTRSRIKKVLSSPHALSKIDTTMRSVVEALSAKNATEDIPKAQNLVSETIDMELLWAEIQRHKDYFCKPTNFDGGYAVKNLITDKDTCDTFSNNGVRNTLDRLRGIRNALSHGQDQQTRSVIRPTAHNRRLIRPWLNLIEIIAGEAMLNSEVV
;
A
#
# COMPACT_ATOMS: atom_id res chain seq x y z
N MET A 1 32.13 -18.96 -26.52
CA MET A 1 32.36 -17.54 -26.81
C MET A 1 31.40 -16.77 -25.92
N SER A 2 31.88 -15.78 -25.16
CA SER A 2 31.00 -14.96 -24.32
C SER A 2 30.17 -14.05 -25.23
N VAL A 3 28.85 -14.26 -25.27
CA VAL A 3 27.90 -13.39 -25.97
C VAL A 3 28.03 -11.98 -25.38
N SER A 4 28.17 -10.97 -26.24
CA SER A 4 28.29 -9.57 -25.80
C SER A 4 26.93 -8.99 -25.43
N GLU A 5 26.92 -7.96 -24.56
CA GLU A 5 25.68 -7.26 -24.17
C GLU A 5 24.91 -6.71 -25.38
N ASP A 6 25.62 -6.21 -26.39
CA ASP A 6 25.04 -5.66 -27.62
C ASP A 6 24.34 -6.74 -28.47
N GLU A 7 24.91 -7.94 -28.54
CA GLU A 7 24.30 -9.07 -29.25
C GLU A 7 22.98 -9.52 -28.57
N ILE A 8 22.94 -9.50 -27.24
CA ILE A 8 21.72 -9.84 -26.48
C ILE A 8 20.65 -8.77 -26.69
N LYS A 9 21.04 -7.48 -26.67
CA LYS A 9 20.12 -6.36 -26.94
C LYS A 9 19.50 -6.46 -28.33
N GLU A 10 20.29 -6.84 -29.34
CA GLU A 10 19.78 -7.05 -30.72
C GLU A 10 18.78 -8.22 -30.76
N LYS A 11 19.12 -9.36 -30.17
CA LYS A 11 18.23 -10.53 -30.11
C LYS A 11 16.94 -10.28 -29.33
N LEU A 12 16.96 -9.40 -28.33
CA LEU A 12 15.80 -9.06 -27.49
C LEU A 12 15.15 -7.72 -27.87
N ALA A 13 15.44 -7.16 -29.06
CA ALA A 13 14.96 -5.83 -29.44
C ALA A 13 13.43 -5.68 -29.31
N THR A 14 12.66 -6.68 -29.77
CA THR A 14 11.20 -6.69 -29.67
C THR A 14 10.73 -6.71 -28.21
N PHE A 15 11.38 -7.53 -27.37
CA PHE A 15 11.08 -7.56 -25.94
C PHE A 15 11.35 -6.21 -25.26
N LEU A 16 12.52 -5.61 -25.49
CA LEU A 16 12.92 -4.33 -24.89
C LEU A 16 12.04 -3.16 -25.37
N GLU A 17 11.59 -3.17 -26.63
CA GLU A 17 10.64 -2.18 -27.14
C GLU A 17 9.30 -2.24 -26.41
N LYS A 18 8.78 -3.45 -26.16
CA LYS A 18 7.46 -3.65 -25.54
C LYS A 18 7.49 -3.67 -24.01
N ASN A 19 8.67 -3.75 -23.40
CA ASN A 19 8.88 -3.78 -21.96
C ASN A 19 9.97 -2.75 -21.60
N SER A 20 9.72 -1.48 -21.90
CA SER A 20 10.70 -0.38 -21.87
C SER A 20 11.32 -0.07 -20.50
N TYR A 21 10.78 -0.64 -19.43
CA TYR A 21 11.35 -0.62 -18.08
C TYR A 21 12.42 -1.70 -17.85
N SER A 22 12.58 -2.64 -18.77
CA SER A 22 13.58 -3.71 -18.68
C SER A 22 14.90 -3.26 -19.27
N GLU A 23 16.00 -3.64 -18.63
CA GLU A 23 17.35 -3.28 -19.06
C GLU A 23 18.25 -4.52 -19.05
N ILE A 24 19.21 -4.59 -19.98
CA ILE A 24 20.26 -5.62 -19.94
C ILE A 24 21.42 -5.07 -19.12
N LEU A 25 21.82 -5.77 -18.08
CA LEU A 25 22.93 -5.41 -17.21
C LEU A 25 23.94 -6.55 -17.11
N THR A 26 25.21 -6.18 -16.93
CA THR A 26 26.31 -7.12 -16.69
C THR A 26 26.75 -7.00 -15.22
N GLY A 27 26.67 -8.11 -14.48
CA GLY A 27 27.13 -8.19 -13.10
C GLY A 27 28.66 -8.15 -12.96
N GLU A 28 29.15 -7.93 -11.75
CA GLU A 28 30.59 -7.89 -11.44
C GLU A 28 31.31 -9.21 -11.77
N ASP A 29 30.59 -10.33 -11.73
CA ASP A 29 31.05 -11.67 -12.09
C ASP A 29 30.98 -11.97 -13.59
N GLY A 30 30.57 -10.99 -14.41
CA GLY A 30 30.37 -11.12 -15.85
C GLY A 30 29.07 -11.86 -16.23
N THR A 31 28.19 -12.14 -15.27
CA THR A 31 26.87 -12.71 -15.55
C THR A 31 25.96 -11.63 -16.13
N ILE A 32 25.33 -11.91 -17.27
CA ILE A 32 24.39 -10.99 -17.91
C ILE A 32 22.98 -11.31 -17.43
N PHE A 33 22.22 -10.28 -17.07
CA PHE A 33 20.83 -10.42 -16.64
C PHE A 33 19.93 -9.34 -17.22
N ILE A 34 18.66 -9.69 -17.38
CA ILE A 34 17.57 -8.78 -17.72
C ILE A 34 17.03 -8.24 -16.39
N ALA A 35 17.33 -6.98 -16.12
CA ALA A 35 16.89 -6.27 -14.93
C ALA A 35 15.46 -5.76 -15.08
N SER A 36 14.69 -5.82 -13.99
CA SER A 36 13.32 -5.30 -13.90
C SER A 36 12.37 -5.79 -15.03
N PRO A 37 12.30 -7.11 -15.31
CA PRO A 37 11.50 -7.67 -16.42
C PRO A 37 10.00 -7.36 -16.36
N TRP A 38 9.44 -7.05 -15.19
CA TRP A 38 8.06 -6.56 -14.98
C TRP A 38 8.03 -5.11 -14.46
N GLY A 39 9.06 -4.30 -14.72
CA GLY A 39 9.29 -3.03 -14.00
C GLY A 39 9.63 -3.24 -12.52
N ASP A 40 9.84 -4.51 -12.12
CA ASP A 40 9.99 -4.94 -10.75
C ASP A 40 11.46 -5.18 -10.42
N LYS A 41 12.03 -4.30 -9.61
CA LYS A 41 13.44 -4.36 -9.20
C LYS A 41 13.76 -5.50 -8.23
N THR A 42 12.78 -6.30 -7.82
CA THR A 42 12.97 -7.41 -6.89
C THR A 42 13.32 -8.71 -7.58
N ILE A 43 13.13 -8.77 -8.90
CA ILE A 43 13.42 -9.94 -9.73
C ILE A 43 14.26 -9.56 -10.94
N GLY A 44 15.15 -10.45 -11.35
CA GLY A 44 15.90 -10.38 -12.60
C GLY A 44 15.85 -11.71 -13.33
N LEU A 45 16.14 -11.71 -14.64
CA LEU A 45 16.30 -12.94 -15.42
C LEU A 45 17.77 -13.12 -15.79
N VAL A 46 18.42 -14.16 -15.28
CA VAL A 46 19.79 -14.52 -15.65
C VAL A 46 19.78 -15.08 -17.07
N VAL A 47 20.63 -14.55 -17.95
CA VAL A 47 20.77 -15.07 -19.31
C VAL A 47 21.60 -16.36 -19.26
N PRO A 48 21.05 -17.52 -19.67
CA PRO A 48 21.80 -18.78 -19.66
C PRO A 48 23.02 -18.73 -20.59
N LYS A 49 24.09 -19.43 -20.20
CA LYS A 49 25.27 -19.65 -21.05
C LYS A 49 25.07 -20.76 -22.08
N GLU A 50 24.10 -21.65 -21.85
CA GLU A 50 23.73 -22.75 -22.73
C GLU A 50 22.86 -22.21 -23.88
N THR A 51 23.31 -22.40 -25.13
CA THR A 51 22.66 -21.83 -26.33
C THR A 51 21.18 -22.22 -26.44
N GLU A 52 20.82 -23.49 -26.25
CA GLU A 52 19.43 -23.94 -26.38
C GLU A 52 18.49 -23.28 -25.35
N LYS A 53 18.94 -23.14 -24.10
CA LYS A 53 18.16 -22.46 -23.05
C LYS A 53 18.09 -20.95 -23.29
N GLN A 54 19.18 -20.36 -23.77
CA GLN A 54 19.24 -18.95 -24.14
C GLN A 54 18.24 -18.64 -25.26
N ASP A 55 18.25 -19.42 -26.34
CA ASP A 55 17.33 -19.25 -27.46
C ASP A 55 15.87 -19.47 -27.02
N SER A 56 15.62 -20.49 -26.20
CA SER A 56 14.28 -20.74 -25.62
C SER A 56 13.76 -19.56 -24.77
N LEU A 57 14.63 -18.93 -23.98
CA LEU A 57 14.30 -17.73 -23.21
C LEU A 57 13.98 -16.55 -24.15
N PHE A 58 14.83 -16.31 -25.15
CA PHE A 58 14.67 -15.18 -26.06
C PHE A 58 13.41 -15.30 -26.92
N ASP A 59 13.14 -16.48 -27.44
CA ASP A 59 11.90 -16.78 -28.17
C ASP A 59 10.67 -16.54 -27.30
N SER A 60 10.71 -16.95 -26.03
CA SER A 60 9.63 -16.74 -25.08
C SER A 60 9.38 -15.26 -24.77
N LEU A 61 10.45 -14.47 -24.59
CA LEU A 61 10.36 -13.04 -24.29
C LEU A 61 9.92 -12.20 -25.50
N ASN A 62 10.40 -12.53 -26.71
CA ASN A 62 10.12 -11.77 -27.92
C ASN A 62 8.67 -11.89 -28.42
N VAL A 63 7.88 -12.83 -27.89
CA VAL A 63 6.45 -12.95 -28.17
C VAL A 63 5.56 -12.54 -26.99
N CYS A 64 6.16 -12.16 -25.86
CA CYS A 64 5.45 -11.84 -24.63
C CYS A 64 5.66 -10.38 -24.19
N THR A 65 4.64 -9.83 -23.53
CA THR A 65 4.73 -8.62 -22.72
C THR A 65 4.59 -9.01 -21.25
N LEU A 66 5.38 -8.41 -20.38
CA LEU A 66 5.46 -8.71 -18.94
C LEU A 66 4.88 -7.53 -18.14
N PRO A 67 3.56 -7.31 -18.16
CA PRO A 67 2.94 -6.07 -17.70
C PRO A 67 3.28 -5.72 -16.25
N GLU A 68 3.74 -4.49 -16.02
CA GLU A 68 4.11 -4.00 -14.68
C GLU A 68 2.96 -4.08 -13.66
N LYS A 69 1.71 -3.95 -14.11
CA LYS A 69 0.52 -4.02 -13.26
C LYS A 69 0.12 -5.42 -12.82
N TYR A 70 0.66 -6.49 -13.40
CA TYR A 70 0.16 -7.84 -13.12
C TYR A 70 1.28 -8.81 -12.78
N SER A 71 0.99 -9.78 -11.91
CA SER A 71 1.78 -11.02 -11.82
C SER A 71 1.39 -11.93 -12.98
N ALA A 72 1.66 -11.52 -14.22
CA ALA A 72 1.16 -12.18 -15.42
C ALA A 72 2.09 -12.04 -16.63
N ILE A 73 1.87 -12.87 -17.64
CA ILE A 73 2.50 -12.81 -18.96
C ILE A 73 1.39 -12.58 -20.00
N TYR A 74 1.52 -11.56 -20.83
CA TYR A 74 0.65 -11.37 -21.98
C TYR A 74 1.28 -11.99 -23.23
N HIS A 75 0.62 -13.01 -23.78
CA HIS A 75 1.03 -13.71 -24.99
C HIS A 75 0.50 -12.95 -26.21
N ARG A 76 1.38 -12.24 -26.94
CA ARG A 76 0.95 -11.36 -28.03
C ARG A 76 0.35 -12.10 -29.22
N ASP A 77 0.81 -13.33 -29.44
CA ASP A 77 0.38 -14.17 -30.55
C ASP A 77 -0.98 -14.84 -30.30
N THR A 78 -1.23 -15.32 -29.07
CA THR A 78 -2.52 -15.92 -28.70
C THR A 78 -3.50 -14.91 -28.11
N LYS A 79 -3.04 -13.68 -27.81
CA LYS A 79 -3.82 -12.60 -27.18
C LYS A 79 -4.44 -13.03 -25.85
N GLN A 80 -3.66 -13.77 -25.08
CA GLN A 80 -4.06 -14.29 -23.78
C GLN A 80 -3.23 -13.66 -22.67
N LEU A 81 -3.87 -13.35 -21.55
CA LEU A 81 -3.19 -13.02 -20.31
C LEU A 81 -3.07 -14.30 -19.47
N GLU A 82 -1.84 -14.78 -19.27
CA GLU A 82 -1.51 -15.86 -18.35
C GLU A 82 -1.13 -15.26 -16.99
N VAL A 83 -2.07 -15.28 -16.04
CA VAL A 83 -1.85 -14.86 -14.66
C VAL A 83 -1.16 -15.97 -13.88
N ILE A 84 0.02 -15.67 -13.34
CA ILE A 84 0.89 -16.61 -12.63
C ILE A 84 0.26 -16.94 -11.28
N TRP A 85 -0.13 -18.20 -11.08
CA TRP A 85 -0.82 -18.62 -9.86
C TRP A 85 0.11 -19.33 -8.87
N THR A 86 0.50 -20.58 -9.14
CA THR A 86 1.28 -21.37 -8.18
C THR A 86 1.85 -22.66 -8.80
N ALA A 87 2.97 -23.12 -8.25
CA ALA A 87 3.50 -24.47 -8.44
C ALA A 87 3.43 -25.33 -7.15
N TYR A 88 2.84 -24.81 -6.08
CA TYR A 88 2.57 -25.59 -4.87
C TYR A 88 1.38 -26.54 -5.07
N ARG A 89 1.46 -27.69 -4.41
CA ARG A 89 0.36 -28.65 -4.29
C ARG A 89 -0.86 -27.98 -3.70
N LEU A 90 -1.97 -28.14 -4.41
CA LEU A 90 -3.25 -27.56 -4.04
C LEU A 90 -3.90 -28.36 -2.89
N ASN A 91 -4.55 -27.65 -1.97
CA ASN A 91 -5.46 -28.27 -1.01
C ASN A 91 -6.81 -28.58 -1.69
N SER A 92 -7.73 -29.26 -0.99
CA SER A 92 -9.02 -29.66 -1.57
C SER A 92 -9.85 -28.49 -2.11
N ALA A 93 -9.85 -27.34 -1.43
CA ALA A 93 -10.56 -26.15 -1.89
C ALA A 93 -9.93 -25.55 -3.16
N SER A 94 -8.59 -25.48 -3.20
CA SER A 94 -7.87 -24.96 -4.38
C SER A 94 -7.89 -25.92 -5.56
N ALA A 95 -8.00 -27.23 -5.31
CA ALA A 95 -8.09 -28.25 -6.36
C ALA A 95 -9.37 -28.09 -7.20
N GLU A 96 -10.52 -27.88 -6.54
CA GLU A 96 -11.78 -27.58 -7.23
C GLU A 96 -11.67 -26.29 -8.06
N THR A 97 -11.03 -25.26 -7.51
CA THR A 97 -10.82 -23.99 -8.24
C THR A 97 -9.95 -24.18 -9.48
N ALA A 98 -8.94 -25.06 -9.41
CA ALA A 98 -8.00 -25.32 -10.49
C ALA A 98 -8.60 -26.05 -11.70
N GLU A 99 -9.83 -26.54 -11.60
CA GLU A 99 -10.57 -27.20 -12.68
C GLU A 99 -11.60 -26.26 -13.34
N ARG A 100 -11.73 -25.02 -12.86
CA ARG A 100 -12.75 -24.10 -13.35
C ARG A 100 -12.39 -23.53 -14.72
N GLU A 101 -13.40 -23.51 -15.58
CA GLU A 101 -13.44 -22.87 -16.88
C GLU A 101 -14.81 -22.23 -17.05
N PHE A 102 -14.85 -20.98 -17.52
CA PHE A 102 -16.09 -20.22 -17.66
C PHE A 102 -15.94 -19.11 -18.69
N GLU A 103 -17.08 -18.59 -19.14
CA GLU A 103 -17.16 -17.42 -20.00
C GLU A 103 -17.58 -16.21 -19.17
N PHE A 104 -16.87 -15.09 -19.35
CA PHE A 104 -17.19 -13.81 -18.73
C PHE A 104 -17.66 -12.82 -19.79
N LEU A 105 -18.97 -12.52 -19.79
CA LEU A 105 -19.57 -11.54 -20.67
C LEU A 105 -19.42 -10.14 -20.04
N PHE A 106 -18.58 -9.30 -20.62
CA PHE A 106 -18.29 -7.95 -20.13
C PHE A 106 -18.20 -6.97 -21.28
N ASP A 107 -18.87 -5.82 -21.13
CA ASP A 107 -18.94 -4.76 -22.15
C ASP A 107 -19.32 -5.25 -23.56
N GLY A 108 -20.23 -6.23 -23.64
CA GLY A 108 -20.68 -6.83 -24.89
C GLY A 108 -19.74 -7.87 -25.52
N ASN A 109 -18.58 -8.13 -24.91
CA ASN A 109 -17.61 -9.13 -25.36
C ASN A 109 -17.60 -10.36 -24.44
N THR A 110 -17.41 -11.54 -25.02
CA THR A 110 -17.27 -12.79 -24.27
C THR A 110 -15.80 -13.14 -24.12
N HIS A 111 -15.33 -13.23 -22.88
CA HIS A 111 -13.95 -13.59 -22.53
C HIS A 111 -13.90 -14.98 -21.93
N LYS A 112 -13.13 -15.87 -22.53
CA LYS A 112 -12.89 -17.20 -21.98
C LYS A 112 -11.88 -17.13 -20.84
N CYS A 113 -12.24 -17.70 -19.69
CA CYS A 113 -11.43 -17.70 -18.47
C CYS A 113 -11.26 -19.14 -17.95
N TRP A 114 -10.05 -19.55 -17.59
CA TRP A 114 -9.83 -20.90 -17.07
C TRP A 114 -8.54 -21.04 -16.26
N PHE A 115 -8.50 -22.02 -15.38
CA PHE A 115 -7.26 -22.50 -14.77
C PHE A 115 -6.65 -23.60 -15.61
N GLY A 116 -5.36 -23.48 -15.92
CA GLY A 116 -4.63 -24.42 -16.78
C GLY A 116 -3.20 -24.67 -16.29
N GLY A 117 -2.49 -25.56 -16.98
CA GLY A 117 -1.05 -25.71 -16.79
C GLY A 117 -0.31 -24.43 -17.19
N ALA A 118 0.80 -24.14 -16.51
CA ALA A 118 1.68 -23.04 -16.89
C ALA A 118 2.19 -23.22 -18.33
N SER A 119 2.29 -22.13 -19.09
CA SER A 119 2.80 -22.20 -20.45
C SER A 119 4.30 -22.55 -20.46
N GLN A 120 4.77 -23.16 -21.55
CA GLN A 120 6.20 -23.40 -21.72
C GLN A 120 7.01 -22.10 -21.68
N ARG A 121 6.43 -20.96 -22.11
CA ARG A 121 7.06 -19.64 -22.05
C ARG A 121 7.25 -19.18 -20.61
N LEU A 122 6.23 -19.33 -19.77
CA LEU A 122 6.35 -19.07 -18.34
C LEU A 122 7.43 -19.95 -17.71
N MET A 123 7.47 -21.24 -18.06
CA MET A 123 8.49 -22.16 -17.54
C MET A 123 9.92 -21.76 -17.97
N ASN A 124 10.11 -21.38 -19.24
CA ASN A 124 11.38 -20.89 -19.76
C ASN A 124 11.83 -19.62 -19.04
N ILE A 125 10.92 -18.66 -18.85
CA ILE A 125 11.19 -17.41 -18.12
C ILE A 125 11.50 -17.69 -16.64
N ALA A 126 10.69 -18.51 -15.98
CA ALA A 126 10.83 -18.83 -14.56
C ALA A 126 12.13 -19.60 -14.25
N SER A 127 12.60 -20.45 -15.16
CA SER A 127 13.89 -21.16 -15.02
C SER A 127 15.10 -20.23 -14.98
N CYS A 128 14.95 -19.01 -15.51
CA CYS A 128 15.98 -17.98 -15.53
C CYS A 128 15.78 -16.92 -14.44
N ALA A 129 14.69 -16.99 -13.67
CA ALA A 129 14.30 -15.94 -12.73
C ALA A 129 15.04 -16.05 -11.39
N GLU A 130 15.57 -14.92 -10.92
CA GLU A 130 16.32 -14.82 -9.67
C GLU A 130 15.80 -13.64 -8.81
N PRO A 131 15.56 -13.84 -7.51
CA PRO A 131 15.34 -12.75 -6.58
C PRO A 131 16.61 -11.89 -6.43
N VAL A 132 16.52 -10.60 -6.72
CA VAL A 132 17.66 -9.65 -6.64
C VAL A 132 17.56 -8.67 -5.47
N SER A 133 16.40 -8.58 -4.81
CA SER A 133 16.20 -7.72 -3.63
C SER A 133 15.23 -8.37 -2.65
N ASN A 134 15.37 -8.07 -1.36
CA ASN A 134 14.51 -8.59 -0.28
C ASN A 134 13.14 -7.90 -0.19
N SER A 135 12.85 -6.90 -1.04
CA SER A 135 11.54 -6.26 -1.07
C SER A 135 10.51 -7.23 -1.67
N THR A 136 9.35 -7.38 -1.01
CA THR A 136 8.34 -8.40 -1.35
C THR A 136 6.99 -7.80 -1.74
N ALA A 137 6.91 -6.50 -2.03
CA ALA A 137 5.64 -5.82 -2.34
C ALA A 137 4.81 -6.54 -3.43
N THR A 138 5.49 -7.15 -4.41
CA THR A 138 4.88 -7.89 -5.53
C THR A 138 4.97 -9.41 -5.38
N ASN A 139 5.53 -9.92 -4.26
CA ASN A 139 5.85 -11.33 -4.03
C ASN A 139 6.62 -11.99 -5.19
N TYR A 140 7.60 -11.27 -5.76
CA TYR A 140 8.37 -11.72 -6.94
C TYR A 140 7.46 -12.18 -8.09
N ARG A 141 6.34 -11.49 -8.31
CA ARG A 141 5.34 -11.81 -9.35
C ARG A 141 4.80 -13.24 -9.28
N ASN A 142 4.73 -13.82 -8.09
CA ASN A 142 4.37 -15.23 -7.83
C ASN A 142 5.34 -16.27 -8.42
N LEU A 143 6.54 -15.88 -8.84
CA LEU A 143 7.50 -16.80 -9.44
C LEU A 143 8.24 -17.67 -8.42
N MET A 144 8.17 -17.36 -7.13
CA MET A 144 8.93 -18.08 -6.10
C MET A 144 8.68 -19.59 -6.12
N SER A 145 7.43 -20.04 -6.24
CA SER A 145 7.14 -21.49 -6.32
C SER A 145 7.70 -22.14 -7.58
N PHE A 146 7.76 -21.40 -8.69
CA PHE A 146 8.30 -21.87 -9.95
C PHE A 146 9.83 -21.97 -9.89
N ILE A 147 10.49 -20.96 -9.32
CA ILE A 147 11.93 -20.94 -9.08
C ILE A 147 12.34 -22.12 -8.20
N ILE A 148 11.61 -22.37 -7.10
CA ILE A 148 11.87 -23.51 -6.22
C ILE A 148 11.71 -24.83 -6.98
N LEU A 149 10.65 -24.98 -7.77
CA LEU A 149 10.43 -26.19 -8.59
C LEU A 149 11.60 -26.45 -9.56
N GLN A 150 12.09 -25.42 -10.23
CA GLN A 150 13.19 -25.55 -11.19
C GLN A 150 14.52 -25.95 -10.54
N ARG A 151 14.75 -25.53 -9.29
CA ARG A 151 15.98 -25.83 -8.56
C ARG A 151 16.02 -27.23 -7.95
N LEU A 152 14.86 -27.80 -7.65
CA LEU A 152 14.77 -29.10 -6.99
C LEU A 152 14.84 -30.29 -7.95
N GLY A 153 14.61 -30.08 -9.24
CA GLY A 153 14.55 -31.18 -10.21
C GLY A 153 13.44 -32.19 -9.88
N ASP A 154 13.47 -33.36 -10.53
CA ASP A 154 12.50 -34.46 -10.34
C ASP A 154 12.70 -35.23 -9.01
N ASP A 155 13.33 -34.65 -8.00
CA ASP A 155 13.40 -35.28 -6.66
C ASP A 155 12.03 -35.19 -5.98
N GLU A 156 11.22 -36.24 -6.17
CA GLU A 156 9.81 -36.38 -5.76
C GLU A 156 9.53 -36.16 -4.25
N ASP A 157 10.56 -36.09 -3.39
CA ASP A 157 10.40 -36.19 -1.92
C ASP A 157 10.69 -34.92 -1.10
N ASN A 158 11.09 -33.79 -1.72
CA ASN A 158 11.58 -32.66 -0.93
C ASN A 158 10.50 -31.67 -0.45
N HIS A 159 10.16 -31.82 0.83
CA HIS A 159 9.28 -30.95 1.61
C HIS A 159 9.97 -29.62 1.96
N HIS A 160 9.96 -28.64 1.07
CA HIS A 160 10.40 -27.28 1.41
C HIS A 160 9.28 -26.51 2.14
N GLY A 161 9.51 -26.18 3.42
CA GLY A 161 8.60 -25.31 4.19
C GLY A 161 7.20 -25.88 4.45
N GLY A 162 7.02 -27.20 4.34
CA GLY A 162 5.74 -27.88 4.61
C GLY A 162 4.71 -27.84 3.47
N ARG A 163 5.07 -27.39 2.26
CA ARG A 163 4.19 -27.47 1.07
C ARG A 163 4.87 -28.28 -0.02
N ALA A 164 4.30 -29.44 -0.34
CA ALA A 164 4.71 -30.22 -1.51
C ALA A 164 4.52 -29.40 -2.79
N LEU A 165 5.38 -29.58 -3.78
CA LEU A 165 5.21 -29.00 -5.11
C LEU A 165 4.31 -29.89 -5.99
N SER A 166 3.75 -29.32 -7.05
CA SER A 166 2.93 -30.05 -8.03
C SER A 166 3.04 -29.40 -9.42
N THR A 167 2.24 -29.89 -10.37
CA THR A 167 2.11 -29.30 -11.70
C THR A 167 1.90 -27.78 -11.62
N PRO A 168 2.78 -26.97 -12.22
CA PRO A 168 2.62 -25.52 -12.29
C PRO A 168 1.32 -25.12 -12.96
N ARG A 169 0.61 -24.16 -12.38
CA ARG A 169 -0.68 -23.69 -12.86
C ARG A 169 -0.73 -22.17 -12.97
N SER A 170 -1.52 -21.74 -13.94
CA SER A 170 -1.83 -20.34 -14.23
C SER A 170 -3.34 -20.18 -14.46
N PHE A 171 -3.81 -18.95 -14.32
CA PHE A 171 -5.15 -18.56 -14.72
C PHE A 171 -5.09 -17.78 -16.02
N TYR A 172 -5.86 -18.16 -17.02
CA TYR A 172 -5.84 -17.58 -18.35
C TYR A 172 -7.10 -16.78 -18.62
N ILE A 173 -6.92 -15.68 -19.36
CA ILE A 173 -7.99 -14.83 -19.87
C ILE A 173 -7.74 -14.60 -21.37
N GLU A 174 -8.71 -14.94 -22.22
CA GLU A 174 -8.71 -14.53 -23.62
C GLU A 174 -9.13 -13.06 -23.74
N LEU A 175 -8.19 -12.21 -24.16
CA LEU A 175 -8.39 -10.77 -24.22
C LEU A 175 -8.84 -10.30 -25.60
N GLY A 176 -8.44 -10.96 -26.68
CA GLY A 176 -8.68 -10.43 -28.03
C GLY A 176 -7.84 -9.18 -28.31
N GLU A 177 -8.42 -8.15 -28.92
CA GLU A 177 -7.72 -6.93 -29.35
C GLU A 177 -7.83 -5.77 -28.34
N LEU A 178 -8.08 -6.07 -27.06
CA LEU A 178 -8.21 -5.05 -26.02
C LEU A 178 -6.90 -4.30 -25.77
N ASP A 179 -7.02 -3.00 -25.53
CA ASP A 179 -5.92 -2.19 -25.01
C ASP A 179 -5.74 -2.36 -23.50
N TRP A 180 -4.68 -1.77 -22.93
CA TRP A 180 -4.38 -1.93 -21.50
C TRP A 180 -5.40 -1.29 -20.56
N GLU A 181 -6.09 -0.22 -20.97
CA GLU A 181 -7.13 0.40 -20.15
C GLU A 181 -8.38 -0.48 -20.09
N GLU A 182 -8.74 -1.08 -21.23
CA GLU A 182 -9.82 -2.06 -21.32
C GLU A 182 -9.50 -3.34 -20.54
N ILE A 183 -8.26 -3.84 -20.62
CA ILE A 183 -7.80 -4.99 -19.82
C ILE A 183 -7.90 -4.69 -18.32
N ASP A 184 -7.47 -3.50 -17.88
CA ASP A 184 -7.56 -3.09 -16.47
C ASP A 184 -9.01 -3.06 -15.98
N SER A 185 -9.93 -2.56 -16.80
CA SER A 185 -11.37 -2.58 -16.52
C SER A 185 -11.89 -4.01 -16.42
N LEU A 186 -11.59 -4.85 -17.42
CA LEU A 186 -12.02 -6.25 -17.48
C LEU A 186 -11.56 -7.03 -16.24
N VAL A 187 -10.27 -6.99 -15.91
CA VAL A 187 -9.67 -7.74 -14.79
C VAL A 187 -10.26 -7.28 -13.44
N SER A 188 -10.49 -5.97 -13.28
CA SER A 188 -11.10 -5.44 -12.05
C SER A 188 -12.53 -5.96 -11.84
N HIS A 189 -13.35 -5.98 -12.90
CA HIS A 189 -14.70 -6.51 -12.83
C HIS A 189 -14.71 -8.04 -12.66
N LEU A 190 -13.83 -8.74 -13.38
CA LEU A 190 -13.68 -10.19 -13.26
C LEU A 190 -13.35 -10.60 -11.82
N ASN A 191 -12.39 -9.93 -11.18
CA ASN A 191 -12.06 -10.14 -9.77
C ASN A 191 -13.26 -9.92 -8.84
N ALA A 192 -14.05 -8.87 -9.09
CA ALA A 192 -15.24 -8.57 -8.29
C ALA A 192 -16.28 -9.69 -8.41
N TYR A 193 -16.63 -10.11 -9.63
CA TYR A 193 -17.59 -11.18 -9.85
C TYR A 193 -17.11 -12.54 -9.33
N MET A 194 -15.85 -12.91 -9.56
CA MET A 194 -15.27 -14.13 -9.02
C MET A 194 -15.37 -14.16 -7.49
N SER A 195 -15.02 -13.06 -6.82
CA SER A 195 -15.09 -12.98 -5.35
C SER A 195 -16.51 -12.95 -4.79
N TYR A 196 -17.48 -12.45 -5.57
CA TYR A 196 -18.90 -12.47 -5.21
C TYR A 196 -19.44 -13.91 -5.18
N TYR A 197 -19.10 -14.73 -6.17
CA TYR A 197 -19.57 -16.12 -6.24
C TYR A 197 -18.77 -17.07 -5.34
N ASP A 198 -17.47 -16.81 -5.17
CA ASP A 198 -16.62 -17.62 -4.29
C ASP A 198 -15.53 -16.79 -3.63
N THR A 199 -15.71 -16.59 -2.32
CA THR A 199 -14.77 -15.88 -1.42
C THR A 199 -13.37 -16.48 -1.34
N LYS A 200 -13.14 -17.70 -1.87
CA LYS A 200 -11.84 -18.39 -1.87
C LYS A 200 -11.18 -18.45 -3.24
N THR A 201 -11.84 -17.96 -4.29
CA THR A 201 -11.24 -17.93 -5.62
C THR A 201 -10.03 -17.01 -5.63
N PRO A 202 -8.86 -17.46 -6.13
CA PRO A 202 -7.71 -16.59 -6.32
C PRO A 202 -8.07 -15.38 -7.18
N GLN A 203 -7.70 -14.19 -6.75
CA GLN A 203 -7.86 -12.97 -7.52
C GLN A 203 -6.59 -12.66 -8.30
N VAL A 204 -6.75 -12.04 -9.47
CA VAL A 204 -5.65 -11.46 -10.22
C VAL A 204 -5.05 -10.32 -9.40
N LEU A 205 -3.77 -10.40 -9.07
CA LEU A 205 -3.07 -9.36 -8.33
C LEU A 205 -2.78 -8.18 -9.26
N ILE A 206 -3.36 -7.02 -8.92
CA ILE A 206 -3.14 -5.75 -9.63
C ILE A 206 -2.16 -4.91 -8.79
N HIS A 207 -0.96 -4.73 -9.32
CA HIS A 207 0.12 -3.96 -8.74
C HIS A 207 0.08 -2.53 -9.26
N GLU A 208 0.48 -1.60 -8.41
CA GLU A 208 0.69 -0.23 -8.85
C GLU A 208 2.06 -0.10 -9.53
N PRO A 209 2.17 0.62 -10.65
CA PRO A 209 3.46 0.94 -11.26
C PRO A 209 4.41 1.62 -10.27
N ILE A 210 5.68 1.20 -10.26
CA ILE A 210 6.70 1.72 -9.35
C ILE A 210 7.20 3.06 -9.92
N ILE A 211 6.46 4.13 -9.66
CA ILE A 211 6.91 5.49 -9.99
C ILE A 211 7.86 5.98 -8.90
N LYS A 212 9.00 6.60 -9.27
CA LYS A 212 9.96 7.23 -8.33
C LYS A 212 9.22 8.09 -7.33
N ASP A 213 9.19 7.65 -6.08
CA ASP A 213 8.27 8.15 -5.07
C ASP A 213 8.91 9.23 -4.18
N PHE A 214 8.04 9.94 -3.44
CA PHE A 214 8.44 10.86 -2.37
C PHE A 214 9.47 10.20 -1.43
N ALA A 215 10.30 11.02 -0.77
CA ALA A 215 11.27 10.53 0.20
C ALA A 215 10.61 9.55 1.19
N ALA A 216 11.19 8.36 1.35
CA ALA A 216 10.64 7.37 2.27
C ALA A 216 10.57 7.95 3.69
N ARG A 217 9.51 7.59 4.43
CA ARG A 217 9.38 7.95 5.84
C ARG A 217 10.52 7.29 6.62
N ASP A 218 11.08 8.01 7.59
CA ASP A 218 12.05 7.41 8.51
C ASP A 218 11.39 6.29 9.29
N ARG A 219 12.06 5.13 9.32
CA ARG A 219 11.59 3.95 10.04
C ARG A 219 11.41 4.21 11.52
N TYR A 220 12.28 5.03 12.11
CA TYR A 220 12.29 5.37 13.52
C TYR A 220 11.94 6.84 13.71
N LEU A 221 10.76 7.10 14.28
CA LEU A 221 10.25 8.46 14.47
C LEU A 221 11.19 9.34 15.30
N HIS A 222 11.85 8.74 16.29
CA HIS A 222 12.82 9.41 17.17
C HIS A 222 14.29 9.07 16.82
N GLY A 223 14.55 8.56 15.61
CA GLY A 223 15.89 8.22 15.14
C GLY A 223 16.34 6.77 15.39
N ASP A 224 15.99 6.19 16.54
CA ASP A 224 16.30 4.79 16.87
C ASP A 224 15.12 4.02 17.51
N PHE A 225 15.28 2.71 17.64
CA PHE A 225 14.35 1.88 18.39
C PHE A 225 14.79 1.81 19.85
N PRO A 226 13.94 2.16 20.83
CA PRO A 226 14.37 2.28 22.22
C PRO A 226 14.72 0.91 22.82
N SER A 227 15.81 0.87 23.61
CA SER A 227 16.20 -0.35 24.33
C SER A 227 15.28 -0.70 25.51
N LYS A 228 14.48 0.27 25.98
CA LYS A 228 13.52 0.13 27.09
C LYS A 228 12.27 0.96 26.77
N ILE A 229 11.10 0.38 26.97
CA ILE A 229 9.81 1.06 26.76
C ILE A 229 9.07 1.10 28.10
N SER A 230 8.66 2.29 28.52
CA SER A 230 7.72 2.47 29.63
C SER A 230 6.32 2.66 29.03
N GLY A 231 5.42 1.73 29.31
CA GLY A 231 4.06 1.76 28.79
C GLY A 231 3.05 2.15 29.86
N ARG A 232 1.92 2.69 29.41
CA ARG A 232 0.68 2.82 30.17
C ARG A 232 -0.45 2.15 29.40
N GLU A 233 -1.57 1.91 30.06
CA GLU A 233 -2.77 1.44 29.38
C GLU A 233 -3.24 2.50 28.37
N ILE A 234 -3.47 2.04 27.14
CA ILE A 234 -4.00 2.86 26.04
C ILE A 234 -5.49 2.55 25.95
N ASP A 235 -6.31 3.56 25.66
CA ASP A 235 -7.73 3.35 25.40
C ASP A 235 -7.95 2.26 24.34
N ILE A 236 -8.87 1.34 24.64
CA ILE A 236 -9.08 0.14 23.83
C ILE A 236 -9.60 0.45 22.42
N ASN A 237 -10.40 1.52 22.26
CA ASN A 237 -10.92 1.91 20.96
C ASN A 237 -9.81 2.52 20.11
N ALA A 238 -9.04 3.45 20.68
CA ALA A 238 -7.89 4.04 20.00
C ALA A 238 -6.87 2.96 19.59
N LEU A 239 -6.58 2.01 20.49
CA LEU A 239 -5.69 0.88 20.20
C LEU A 239 -6.23 -0.03 19.09
N THR A 240 -7.53 -0.29 19.08
CA THR A 240 -8.17 -1.12 18.03
C THR A 240 -8.06 -0.46 16.66
N TYR A 241 -8.35 0.85 16.58
CA TYR A 241 -8.17 1.62 15.35
C TYR A 241 -6.71 1.67 14.91
N TRP A 242 -5.78 1.86 15.84
CA TRP A 242 -4.35 1.84 15.52
C TRP A 242 -3.91 0.51 14.92
N ARG A 243 -4.38 -0.62 15.51
CA ARG A 243 -4.11 -1.95 14.97
C ARG A 243 -4.68 -2.11 13.55
N GLU A 244 -5.91 -1.66 13.31
CA GLU A 244 -6.51 -1.70 11.96
C GLU A 244 -5.70 -0.88 10.95
N ALA A 245 -5.28 0.34 11.32
CA ALA A 245 -4.43 1.18 10.46
C ALA A 245 -3.10 0.47 10.12
N THR A 246 -2.40 -0.07 11.11
CA THR A 246 -1.10 -0.74 10.89
C THR A 246 -1.15 -2.05 10.10
N LEU A 247 -2.30 -2.73 10.07
CA LEU A 247 -2.49 -3.97 9.32
C LEU A 247 -3.04 -3.75 7.91
N SER A 248 -3.54 -2.55 7.62
CA SER A 248 -4.06 -2.20 6.31
C SER A 248 -2.92 -2.00 5.32
N SER A 249 -3.02 -2.61 4.15
CA SER A 249 -2.15 -2.32 3.00
C SER A 249 -2.65 -1.14 2.16
N ASN A 250 -3.82 -0.59 2.48
CA ASN A 250 -4.46 0.48 1.72
C ASN A 250 -4.27 1.83 2.42
N GLU A 251 -3.60 2.78 1.76
CA GLU A 251 -3.26 4.09 2.33
C GLU A 251 -4.49 4.94 2.64
N ILE A 252 -5.56 4.82 1.85
CA ILE A 252 -6.81 5.56 2.08
C ILE A 252 -7.50 5.06 3.35
N VAL A 253 -7.60 3.73 3.51
CA VAL A 253 -8.16 3.13 4.73
C VAL A 253 -7.32 3.54 5.94
N THR A 254 -5.99 3.44 5.83
CA THR A 254 -5.07 3.85 6.90
C THR A 254 -5.27 5.32 7.26
N PHE A 255 -5.35 6.21 6.28
CA PHE A 255 -5.61 7.64 6.50
C PHE A 255 -6.93 7.87 7.25
N LEU A 256 -8.01 7.25 6.79
CA LEU A 256 -9.34 7.39 7.40
C LEU A 256 -9.36 6.86 8.83
N THR A 257 -8.68 5.74 9.08
CA THR A 257 -8.59 5.14 10.42
C THR A 257 -7.73 5.99 11.36
N CYS A 258 -6.61 6.55 10.91
CA CYS A 258 -5.83 7.51 11.70
C CYS A 258 -6.62 8.79 12.01
N TYR A 259 -7.39 9.30 11.05
CA TYR A 259 -8.27 10.45 11.29
C TYR A 259 -9.35 10.13 12.34
N ARG A 260 -9.91 8.92 12.29
CA ARG A 260 -10.88 8.44 13.28
C ARG A 260 -10.30 8.35 14.69
N ILE A 261 -9.03 7.97 14.85
CA ILE A 261 -8.33 8.02 16.15
C ILE A 261 -8.33 9.46 16.68
N ILE A 262 -7.96 10.43 15.85
CA ILE A 262 -7.91 11.84 16.24
C ILE A 262 -9.31 12.35 16.62
N GLU A 263 -10.34 12.05 15.83
CA GLU A 263 -11.73 12.43 16.15
C GLU A 263 -12.19 11.83 17.48
N TYR A 264 -11.93 10.54 17.69
CA TYR A 264 -12.29 9.83 18.91
C TYR A 264 -11.59 10.44 20.13
N LEU A 265 -10.26 10.55 20.08
CA LEU A 265 -9.48 11.10 21.18
C LEU A 265 -9.88 12.55 21.47
N ALA A 266 -10.08 13.39 20.43
CA ALA A 266 -10.48 14.78 20.62
C ALA A 266 -11.86 14.92 21.26
N PHE A 267 -12.78 13.98 20.98
CA PHE A 267 -14.09 13.94 21.60
C PHE A 267 -14.02 13.62 23.11
N HIS A 268 -13.13 12.69 23.49
CA HIS A 268 -12.94 12.21 24.87
C HIS A 268 -11.83 12.93 25.65
N PHE A 269 -11.12 13.87 25.03
CA PHE A 269 -9.95 14.53 25.61
C PHE A 269 -10.35 15.46 26.76
N ILE A 270 -9.68 15.31 27.90
CA ILE A 270 -9.74 16.30 28.98
C ILE A 270 -8.64 17.33 28.74
N GLU A 271 -8.97 18.60 28.62
CA GLU A 271 -7.96 19.67 28.49
C GLU A 271 -7.17 19.86 29.80
N ALA A 272 -5.92 20.32 29.70
CA ALA A 272 -5.08 20.63 30.86
C ALA A 272 -5.74 21.61 31.84
N GLN A 273 -6.48 22.58 31.32
CA GLN A 273 -7.21 23.54 32.14
C GLN A 273 -8.29 22.86 32.99
N THR A 274 -9.02 21.91 32.42
CA THR A 274 -10.04 21.12 33.12
C THR A 274 -9.40 20.23 34.17
N ARG A 275 -8.29 19.54 33.84
CA ARG A 275 -7.50 18.78 34.83
C ARG A 275 -7.05 19.65 36.01
N SER A 276 -6.52 20.83 35.72
CA SER A 276 -6.07 21.77 36.76
C SER A 276 -7.22 22.26 37.64
N ARG A 277 -8.41 22.49 37.07
CA ARG A 277 -9.62 22.85 37.84
C ARG A 277 -10.06 21.72 38.76
N ILE A 278 -10.14 20.49 38.23
CA ILE A 278 -10.49 19.30 39.02
C ILE A 278 -9.48 19.10 40.15
N LYS A 279 -8.18 19.18 39.86
CA LYS A 279 -7.12 19.05 40.87
C LYS A 279 -7.26 20.10 41.96
N LYS A 280 -7.57 21.36 41.62
CA LYS A 280 -7.79 22.44 42.58
C LYS A 280 -9.02 22.18 43.48
N VAL A 281 -10.12 21.68 42.90
CA VAL A 281 -11.33 21.32 43.65
C VAL A 281 -11.04 20.17 44.63
N LEU A 282 -10.37 19.11 44.16
CA LEU A 282 -10.03 17.94 44.97
C LEU A 282 -8.97 18.23 46.04
N SER A 283 -8.07 19.18 45.79
CA SER A 283 -7.02 19.58 46.75
C SER A 283 -7.50 20.61 47.79
N SER A 284 -8.77 20.99 47.76
CA SER A 284 -9.33 21.94 48.74
C SER A 284 -9.32 21.33 50.16
N PRO A 285 -8.91 22.07 51.20
CA PRO A 285 -8.92 21.58 52.58
C PRO A 285 -10.29 21.08 53.07
N HIS A 286 -11.37 21.49 52.40
CA HIS A 286 -12.75 21.10 52.73
C HIS A 286 -13.33 20.05 51.78
N ALA A 287 -12.54 19.51 50.84
CA ALA A 287 -13.04 18.60 49.81
C ALA A 287 -13.74 17.37 50.41
N LEU A 288 -13.16 16.81 51.48
CA LEU A 288 -13.66 15.63 52.19
C LEU A 288 -14.79 15.95 53.18
N SER A 289 -14.86 17.18 53.71
CA SER A 289 -15.92 17.58 54.63
C SER A 289 -17.18 18.08 53.91
N LYS A 290 -17.08 18.37 52.61
CA LYS A 290 -18.19 18.86 51.77
C LYS A 290 -18.32 18.05 50.47
N ILE A 291 -18.35 16.73 50.58
CA ILE A 291 -18.32 15.79 49.43
C ILE A 291 -19.36 16.15 48.36
N ASP A 292 -20.62 16.41 48.72
CA ASP A 292 -21.66 16.73 47.73
C ASP A 292 -21.37 18.00 46.92
N THR A 293 -20.76 19.00 47.56
CA THR A 293 -20.41 20.27 46.90
C THR A 293 -19.17 20.10 46.03
N THR A 294 -18.18 19.34 46.52
CA THR A 294 -16.98 18.95 45.77
C THR A 294 -17.36 18.16 44.51
N MET A 295 -18.24 17.17 44.64
CA MET A 295 -18.72 16.35 43.52
C MET A 295 -19.49 17.18 42.49
N ARG A 296 -20.37 18.10 42.91
CA ARG A 296 -21.01 19.04 41.98
C ARG A 296 -20.00 19.90 41.23
N SER A 297 -18.98 20.40 41.93
CA SER A 297 -17.93 21.23 41.31
C SER A 297 -17.07 20.44 40.30
N VAL A 298 -16.81 19.15 40.57
CA VAL A 298 -16.12 18.26 39.62
C VAL A 298 -17.01 17.98 38.40
N VAL A 299 -18.28 17.66 38.60
CA VAL A 299 -19.24 17.44 37.51
C VAL A 299 -19.42 18.71 36.68
N GLU A 300 -19.49 19.89 37.29
CA GLU A 300 -19.53 21.17 36.60
C GLU A 300 -18.25 21.44 35.79
N ALA A 301 -17.08 21.09 36.32
CA ALA A 301 -15.81 21.22 35.57
C ALA A 301 -15.75 20.29 34.36
N LEU A 302 -16.27 19.06 34.47
CA LEU A 302 -16.37 18.10 33.36
C LEU A 302 -17.49 18.44 32.36
N SER A 303 -18.60 18.95 32.87
CA SER A 303 -19.81 19.27 32.09
C SER A 303 -19.84 20.70 31.59
N ALA A 304 -18.81 21.50 31.90
CA ALA A 304 -18.58 22.80 31.29
C ALA A 304 -18.40 22.53 29.79
N LYS A 305 -19.53 22.49 29.08
CA LYS A 305 -19.60 22.27 27.64
C LYS A 305 -18.73 23.34 27.00
N ASN A 306 -17.55 22.94 26.55
CA ASN A 306 -16.92 23.62 25.43
C ASN A 306 -17.84 23.34 24.24
N ALA A 307 -18.84 24.19 24.05
CA ALA A 307 -19.68 24.29 22.86
C ALA A 307 -18.86 24.80 21.66
N THR A 308 -17.67 24.23 21.50
CA THR A 308 -16.72 24.50 20.43
C THR A 308 -16.85 23.38 19.42
N GLU A 309 -16.81 23.77 18.15
CA GLU A 309 -16.68 22.89 17.00
C GLU A 309 -15.56 21.84 17.19
N ASP A 310 -15.62 20.74 16.46
CA ASP A 310 -14.71 19.59 16.63
C ASP A 310 -13.22 19.94 16.43
N ILE A 311 -12.91 20.97 15.63
CA ILE A 311 -11.52 21.38 15.34
C ILE A 311 -10.80 21.98 16.54
N PRO A 312 -11.33 22.98 17.26
CA PRO A 312 -10.69 23.50 18.46
C PRO A 312 -10.26 22.43 19.46
N LYS A 313 -11.09 21.39 19.68
CA LYS A 313 -10.74 20.27 20.56
C LYS A 313 -9.60 19.43 20.02
N ALA A 314 -9.66 19.09 18.72
CA ALA A 314 -8.56 18.39 18.06
C ALA A 314 -7.27 19.22 18.08
N GLN A 315 -7.35 20.54 17.93
CA GLN A 315 -6.21 21.44 18.01
C GLN A 315 -5.59 21.42 19.42
N ASN A 316 -6.41 21.47 20.47
CA ASN A 316 -5.93 21.38 21.86
C ASN A 316 -5.29 20.03 22.14
N LEU A 317 -5.91 18.93 21.71
CA LEU A 317 -5.34 17.59 21.79
C LEU A 317 -3.94 17.56 21.14
N VAL A 318 -3.83 17.97 19.87
CA VAL A 318 -2.56 17.94 19.14
C VAL A 318 -1.49 18.82 19.81
N SER A 319 -1.87 20.01 20.24
CA SER A 319 -0.92 20.95 20.86
C SER A 319 -0.45 20.50 22.26
N GLU A 320 -1.27 19.73 22.99
CA GLU A 320 -0.90 19.21 24.31
C GLU A 320 -0.16 17.86 24.28
N THR A 321 -0.31 17.07 23.21
CA THR A 321 0.14 15.67 23.19
C THR A 321 1.28 15.37 22.23
N ILE A 322 1.63 16.30 21.35
CA ILE A 322 2.55 16.06 20.24
C ILE A 322 3.74 17.02 20.34
N ASP A 323 4.94 16.46 20.18
CA ASP A 323 6.14 17.25 19.96
C ASP A 323 6.11 17.88 18.56
N MET A 324 6.07 19.22 18.51
CA MET A 324 5.99 19.97 17.25
C MET A 324 7.25 19.80 16.39
N GLU A 325 8.41 19.48 16.98
CA GLU A 325 9.63 19.21 16.22
C GLU A 325 9.48 17.96 15.35
N LEU A 326 8.75 16.94 15.81
CA LEU A 326 8.49 15.71 15.04
C LEU A 326 7.62 15.99 13.82
N LEU A 327 6.52 16.74 14.01
CA LEU A 327 5.66 17.13 12.89
C LEU A 327 6.41 18.02 11.90
N TRP A 328 7.21 18.96 12.42
CA TRP A 328 8.00 19.85 11.57
C TRP A 328 9.05 19.10 10.75
N ALA A 329 9.73 18.12 11.34
CA ALA A 329 10.71 17.28 10.64
C ALA A 329 10.07 16.54 9.45
N GLU A 330 8.87 15.97 9.64
CA GLU A 330 8.11 15.33 8.56
C GLU A 330 7.70 16.33 7.46
N ILE A 331 7.22 17.52 7.85
CA ILE A 331 6.87 18.59 6.91
C ILE A 331 8.11 19.02 6.11
N GLN A 332 9.26 19.18 6.75
CA GLN A 332 10.50 19.58 6.09
C GLN A 332 10.99 18.52 5.09
N ARG A 333 10.84 17.23 5.40
CA ARG A 333 11.18 16.15 4.46
C ARG A 333 10.39 16.25 3.16
N HIS A 334 9.17 16.76 3.24
CA HIS A 334 8.28 16.96 2.10
C HIS A 334 8.01 18.45 1.82
N LYS A 335 8.98 19.34 2.10
CA LYS A 335 8.80 20.79 1.99
C LYS A 335 8.26 21.22 0.62
N ASP A 336 8.89 20.75 -0.46
CA ASP A 336 8.51 21.09 -1.83
C ASP A 336 7.06 20.71 -2.17
N TYR A 337 6.56 19.65 -1.54
CA TYR A 337 5.18 19.20 -1.67
C TYR A 337 4.24 20.10 -0.87
N PHE A 338 4.53 20.32 0.42
CA PHE A 338 3.66 21.08 1.32
C PHE A 338 3.65 22.60 1.06
N CYS A 339 4.62 23.14 0.33
CA CYS A 339 4.65 24.53 -0.11
C CYS A 339 3.73 24.81 -1.31
N LYS A 340 3.17 23.78 -1.95
CA LYS A 340 2.32 23.89 -3.14
C LYS A 340 0.92 23.32 -2.88
N PRO A 341 -0.13 23.82 -3.56
CA PRO A 341 -1.42 23.17 -3.53
C PRO A 341 -1.35 21.81 -4.24
N THR A 342 -2.06 20.83 -3.69
CA THR A 342 -2.20 19.48 -4.27
C THR A 342 -3.56 19.33 -4.92
N ASN A 343 -3.58 18.96 -6.20
CA ASN A 343 -4.81 18.66 -6.94
C ASN A 343 -4.96 17.14 -7.07
N PHE A 344 -6.09 16.61 -6.62
CA PHE A 344 -6.43 15.19 -6.70
C PHE A 344 -7.35 14.91 -7.89
N ASP A 345 -7.27 13.69 -8.42
CA ASP A 345 -8.25 13.18 -9.38
C ASP A 345 -9.64 13.17 -8.72
N GLY A 346 -10.65 13.66 -9.44
CA GLY A 346 -11.99 13.92 -8.88
C GLY A 346 -12.22 15.39 -8.48
N GLY A 347 -11.23 16.25 -8.71
CA GLY A 347 -11.37 17.71 -8.69
C GLY A 347 -11.18 18.35 -7.31
N TYR A 348 -10.81 17.57 -6.30
CA TYR A 348 -10.54 18.12 -4.96
C TYR A 348 -9.12 18.71 -4.90
N ALA A 349 -9.00 19.94 -4.41
CA ALA A 349 -7.73 20.62 -4.26
C ALA A 349 -7.48 20.98 -2.80
N VAL A 350 -6.34 20.52 -2.28
CA VAL A 350 -5.86 20.86 -0.93
C VAL A 350 -4.89 22.01 -1.06
N LYS A 351 -5.15 23.12 -0.36
CA LYS A 351 -4.22 24.25 -0.32
C LYS A 351 -2.90 23.83 0.35
N ASN A 352 -1.82 24.50 -0.01
CA ASN A 352 -0.51 24.34 0.63
C ASN A 352 -0.62 24.43 2.16
N LEU A 353 0.21 23.67 2.85
CA LEU A 353 0.25 23.61 4.31
C LEU A 353 1.14 24.71 4.90
N ILE A 354 2.28 24.93 4.26
CA ILE A 354 3.30 25.91 4.66
C ILE A 354 3.70 26.80 3.48
N THR A 355 4.48 27.83 3.77
CA THR A 355 5.19 28.68 2.82
C THR A 355 6.69 28.47 2.95
N ASP A 356 7.48 28.93 1.97
CA ASP A 356 8.94 28.78 2.00
C ASP A 356 9.62 29.46 3.21
N LYS A 357 8.93 30.43 3.82
CA LYS A 357 9.40 31.25 4.93
C LYS A 357 9.01 30.69 6.31
N ASP A 358 8.16 29.68 6.35
CA ASP A 358 7.73 29.12 7.63
C ASP A 358 8.89 28.40 8.34
N THR A 359 8.92 28.55 9.66
CA THR A 359 9.83 27.88 10.58
C THR A 359 9.02 26.99 11.52
N CYS A 360 9.71 26.16 12.32
CA CYS A 360 9.05 25.38 13.36
C CYS A 360 8.22 26.29 14.29
N ASP A 361 8.78 27.42 14.71
CA ASP A 361 8.10 28.38 15.59
C ASP A 361 6.84 29.00 14.95
N THR A 362 6.91 29.39 13.66
CA THR A 362 5.71 29.95 13.00
C THR A 362 4.65 28.88 12.79
N PHE A 363 5.06 27.64 12.53
CA PHE A 363 4.18 26.48 12.40
C PHE A 363 3.52 26.10 13.74
N SER A 364 4.25 26.07 14.86
CA SER A 364 3.70 25.72 16.18
C SER A 364 2.58 26.68 16.62
N ASN A 365 2.65 27.94 16.20
CA ASN A 365 1.64 28.93 16.58
C ASN A 365 0.33 28.83 15.78
N ASN A 366 0.40 28.58 14.47
CA ASN A 366 -0.78 28.64 13.58
C ASN A 366 -0.94 27.44 12.63
N GLY A 367 0.12 26.69 12.40
CA GLY A 367 0.19 25.58 11.44
C GLY A 367 -0.61 24.35 11.86
N VAL A 368 -0.76 24.09 13.16
CA VAL A 368 -1.55 22.95 13.68
C VAL A 368 -3.00 23.02 13.21
N ARG A 369 -3.65 24.18 13.37
CA ARG A 369 -5.04 24.37 12.92
C ARG A 369 -5.18 24.16 11.42
N ASN A 370 -4.26 24.74 10.64
CA ASN A 370 -4.24 24.56 9.20
C ASN A 370 -4.10 23.09 8.82
N THR A 371 -3.21 22.35 9.50
CA THR A 371 -3.02 20.90 9.30
C THR A 371 -4.33 20.16 9.50
N LEU A 372 -4.99 20.35 10.65
CA LEU A 372 -6.26 19.69 10.96
C LEU A 372 -7.38 20.06 9.97
N ASP A 373 -7.46 21.31 9.55
CA ASP A 373 -8.42 21.76 8.53
C ASP A 373 -8.20 21.06 7.18
N ARG A 374 -6.94 20.89 6.76
CA ARG A 374 -6.60 20.17 5.52
C ARG A 374 -6.88 18.67 5.64
N LEU A 375 -6.50 18.04 6.76
CA LEU A 375 -6.78 16.63 7.03
C LEU A 375 -8.28 16.34 7.03
N ARG A 376 -9.10 17.20 7.66
CA ARG A 376 -10.57 17.11 7.61
C ARG A 376 -11.10 17.21 6.19
N GLY A 377 -10.55 18.13 5.40
CA GLY A 377 -10.91 18.30 4.00
C GLY A 377 -10.62 17.05 3.16
N ILE A 378 -9.42 16.47 3.30
CA ILE A 378 -9.03 15.22 2.66
C ILE A 378 -9.95 14.08 3.10
N ARG A 379 -10.20 13.93 4.40
CA ARG A 379 -11.11 12.92 4.93
C ARG A 379 -12.50 13.04 4.32
N ASN A 380 -13.06 14.25 4.26
CA ASN A 380 -14.39 14.46 3.68
C ASN A 380 -14.44 14.13 2.19
N ALA A 381 -13.37 14.46 1.45
CA ALA A 381 -13.27 14.15 0.03
C ALA A 381 -13.04 12.66 -0.26
N LEU A 382 -12.50 11.90 0.71
CA LEU A 382 -12.35 10.44 0.65
C LEU A 382 -13.60 9.68 1.09
N SER A 383 -14.33 10.18 2.10
CA SER A 383 -15.46 9.47 2.71
C SER A 383 -16.81 9.71 2.01
N HIS A 384 -16.96 10.81 1.27
CA HIS A 384 -18.21 11.11 0.58
C HIS A 384 -18.13 10.70 -0.89
N GLY A 385 -19.06 9.84 -1.32
CA GLY A 385 -19.24 9.46 -2.73
C GLY A 385 -19.64 10.66 -3.59
N GLN A 386 -19.46 10.51 -4.92
CA GLN A 386 -19.79 11.53 -5.91
C GLN A 386 -21.31 11.68 -6.15
N ASP A 387 -22.15 11.41 -5.14
CA ASP A 387 -23.62 11.39 -5.23
C ASP A 387 -24.24 12.78 -5.49
N GLN A 388 -23.44 13.84 -5.37
CA GLN A 388 -23.80 15.19 -5.81
C GLN A 388 -22.82 15.60 -6.91
N GLN A 389 -23.33 15.83 -8.12
CA GLN A 389 -22.57 16.30 -9.31
C GLN A 389 -21.71 17.57 -9.06
N THR A 390 -21.82 18.21 -7.90
CA THR A 390 -21.12 19.43 -7.50
C THR A 390 -20.03 19.25 -6.44
N ARG A 391 -19.87 18.08 -5.80
CA ARG A 391 -18.82 17.87 -4.80
C ARG A 391 -17.56 17.27 -5.45
N SER A 392 -16.45 18.00 -5.29
CA SER A 392 -15.12 17.48 -5.58
C SER A 392 -14.77 16.34 -4.61
N VAL A 393 -14.32 15.21 -5.14
CA VAL A 393 -13.94 14.02 -4.37
C VAL A 393 -12.48 13.66 -4.67
N ILE A 394 -11.89 12.81 -3.83
CA ILE A 394 -10.63 12.15 -4.13
C ILE A 394 -10.97 10.74 -4.63
N ARG A 395 -10.76 10.49 -5.93
CA ARG A 395 -10.96 9.16 -6.52
C ARG A 395 -9.91 8.16 -6.01
N PRO A 396 -10.22 6.86 -5.89
CA PRO A 396 -9.28 5.83 -5.44
C PRO A 396 -8.28 5.42 -6.55
N THR A 397 -7.64 6.40 -7.19
CA THR A 397 -6.63 6.20 -8.24
C THR A 397 -5.24 6.00 -7.63
N ALA A 398 -4.35 5.37 -8.39
CA ALA A 398 -2.92 5.25 -8.08
C ALA A 398 -2.27 6.61 -7.80
N HIS A 399 -2.58 7.59 -8.66
CA HIS A 399 -2.09 8.96 -8.54
C HIS A 399 -2.50 9.59 -7.21
N ASN A 400 -3.76 9.43 -6.80
CA ASN A 400 -4.26 9.97 -5.54
C ASN A 400 -3.70 9.23 -4.33
N ARG A 401 -3.55 7.90 -4.37
CA ARG A 401 -2.85 7.14 -3.30
C ARG A 401 -1.45 7.72 -3.05
N ARG A 402 -0.71 7.99 -4.13
CA ARG A 402 0.60 8.63 -4.07
C ARG A 402 0.55 10.03 -3.46
N LEU A 403 -0.38 10.88 -3.93
CA LEU A 403 -0.53 12.24 -3.42
C LEU A 403 -0.98 12.30 -1.96
N ILE A 404 -1.67 11.28 -1.45
CA ILE A 404 -2.06 11.17 -0.04
C ILE A 404 -0.86 10.88 0.85
N ARG A 405 0.17 10.20 0.35
CA ARG A 405 1.25 9.65 1.18
C ARG A 405 1.95 10.66 2.11
N PRO A 406 2.32 11.88 1.69
CA PRO A 406 2.86 12.88 2.62
C PRO A 406 1.86 13.26 3.74
N TRP A 407 0.56 13.35 3.43
CA TRP A 407 -0.48 13.61 4.41
C TRP A 407 -0.72 12.41 5.34
N LEU A 408 -0.59 11.18 4.82
CA LEU A 408 -0.65 9.96 5.60
C LEU A 408 0.46 9.92 6.66
N ASN A 409 1.71 10.23 6.28
CA ASN A 409 2.81 10.27 7.23
C ASN A 409 2.53 11.25 8.39
N LEU A 410 2.00 12.44 8.08
CA LEU A 410 1.64 13.42 9.10
C LEU A 410 0.54 12.90 10.03
N ILE A 411 -0.55 12.37 9.48
CA ILE A 411 -1.68 11.93 10.31
C ILE A 411 -1.35 10.70 11.15
N GLU A 412 -0.47 9.81 10.67
CA GLU A 412 0.04 8.69 11.46
C GLU A 412 0.83 9.14 12.68
N ILE A 413 1.70 10.15 12.52
CA ILE A 413 2.44 10.76 13.65
C ILE A 413 1.44 11.37 14.63
N ILE A 414 0.48 12.16 14.13
CA ILE A 414 -0.52 12.81 14.98
C ILE A 414 -1.34 11.78 15.75
N ALA A 415 -1.86 10.76 15.07
CA ALA A 415 -2.69 9.74 15.70
C ALA A 415 -1.89 8.90 16.71
N GLY A 416 -0.65 8.54 16.38
CA GLY A 416 0.23 7.74 17.25
C GLY A 416 0.61 8.49 18.52
N GLU A 417 1.10 9.72 18.39
CA GLU A 417 1.47 10.56 19.54
C GLU A 417 0.26 10.91 20.40
N ALA A 418 -0.86 11.29 19.78
CA ALA A 418 -2.10 11.57 20.53
C ALA A 418 -2.58 10.32 21.29
N MET A 419 -2.55 9.13 20.68
CA MET A 419 -2.94 7.88 21.34
C MET A 419 -2.02 7.56 22.53
N LEU A 420 -0.71 7.74 22.37
CA LEU A 420 0.27 7.42 23.43
C LEU A 420 0.29 8.44 24.56
N ASN A 421 -0.01 9.71 24.28
CA ASN A 421 0.20 10.83 25.22
C ASN A 421 -1.11 11.50 25.73
N SER A 422 -2.28 11.18 25.17
CA SER A 422 -3.56 11.75 25.64
C SER A 422 -4.11 11.10 26.91
N GLU A 423 -4.83 11.88 27.72
CA GLU A 423 -5.65 11.35 28.83
C GLU A 423 -7.13 11.50 28.43
N VAL A 424 -7.83 10.36 28.31
CA VAL A 424 -9.24 10.28 27.89
C VAL A 424 -10.12 9.73 29.01
N VAL A 425 -11.39 10.13 29.04
CA VAL A 425 -12.42 9.68 30.02
C VAL A 425 -13.23 8.53 29.50
#